data_AF-A0AAD0TBE1-F1
#
_entry.id   AF-A0AAD0TBE1-F1
#
_cell.length_a   1.000
_cell.length_b   1.000
_cell.length_c   1.000
_cell.angle_alpha   90.00
_cell.angle_beta   90.00
_cell.angle_gamma   90.00
#
_symmetry.space_group_name_H-M   'P 1'
#
loop_
_entity.id
_entity.type
_entity.pdbx_description
1 polymer ?
#
loop_
_entity_poly.entity_id
_entity_poly.type
_entity_poly.pdbx_seq_one_letter_code
_entity_poly.pdbx_strand_id
1 'polypeptide(L)' 'MPSYYPKGGRCSACAKAHDDCSALPFHAMPVHRRDGADVVVICSEFRQANHDASLKAGGGRNRR' A
#
# COMPACT_ATOMS: atom_id res chain seq x y z
N MET A 1 -11.84 17.35 -10.45
CA MET A 1 -10.51 16.71 -10.42
C MET A 1 -10.65 15.37 -9.71
N PRO A 2 -10.11 14.26 -10.25
CA PRO A 2 -10.17 12.96 -9.58
C PRO A 2 -9.33 12.99 -8.31
N SER A 3 -9.84 12.41 -7.23
CA SER A 3 -9.13 12.26 -5.97
C SER A 3 -8.31 10.98 -6.00
N TYR A 4 -6.98 11.09 -6.00
CA TYR A 4 -6.09 9.93 -5.96
C TYR A 4 -5.64 9.69 -4.52
N TYR A 5 -5.92 8.51 -3.98
CA TYR A 5 -5.48 8.14 -2.64
C TYR A 5 -4.90 6.73 -2.61
N PRO A 6 -3.87 6.49 -1.80
CA PRO A 6 -3.29 5.17 -1.65
C PRO A 6 -4.28 4.24 -0.95
N LYS A 7 -4.23 2.95 -1.28
CA LYS A 7 -5.03 1.94 -0.57
C LYS A 7 -4.73 1.97 0.93
N GLY A 8 -5.72 2.34 1.75
CA GLY A 8 -5.58 2.51 3.20
C GLY A 8 -4.94 1.30 3.89
N GLY A 9 -5.30 0.07 3.52
CA GLY A 9 -4.69 -1.15 4.08
C GLY A 9 -3.20 -1.34 3.78
N ARG A 10 -2.68 -0.80 2.67
CA ARG A 10 -1.22 -0.75 2.43
C ARG A 10 -0.59 0.41 3.20
N CYS A 11 -1.26 1.55 3.26
CA CYS A 11 -0.76 2.71 4.00
C CYS A 11 -0.60 2.38 5.50
N SER A 12 -1.58 1.71 6.11
CA SER A 12 -1.55 1.32 7.52
C SER A 12 -0.45 0.30 7.87
N ALA A 13 -0.07 -0.56 6.91
CA ALA A 13 1.03 -1.51 7.06
C ALA A 13 2.40 -0.94 6.66
N CYS A 14 2.44 0.33 6.24
CA CYS A 14 3.65 1.00 5.81
C CYS A 14 4.48 1.44 7.02
N ALA A 15 5.81 1.38 6.93
CA ALA A 15 6.73 1.97 7.90
C ALA A 15 6.52 3.48 8.03
N LYS A 16 6.00 4.11 6.96
CA LYS A 16 5.71 5.54 6.86
C LYS A 16 4.22 5.87 7.06
N ALA A 17 3.46 5.03 7.78
CA ALA A 17 2.01 5.22 7.95
C ALA A 17 1.64 6.57 8.61
N HIS A 18 2.57 7.14 9.37
CA HIS A 18 2.42 8.42 10.06
C HIS A 18 3.15 9.58 9.36
N ASP A 19 3.80 9.34 8.22
CA ASP A 19 4.48 10.39 7.45
C ASP A 19 3.53 11.02 6.44
N ASP A 20 3.80 12.29 6.12
CA ASP A 20 3.06 12.99 5.08
C ASP A 20 3.53 12.55 3.69
N CYS A 21 2.69 11.75 3.02
CA CYS A 21 2.91 11.27 1.66
C CYS A 21 2.25 12.17 0.60
N SER A 22 1.67 13.32 0.97
CA SER A 22 0.97 14.23 0.05
C SER A 22 1.85 14.78 -1.08
N ALA A 23 3.16 14.83 -0.88
CA ALA A 23 4.15 15.24 -1.88
C ALA A 23 4.35 14.21 -3.02
N LEU A 24 3.83 12.98 -2.88
CA LEU A 24 4.03 11.93 -3.87
C LEU A 24 3.07 12.09 -5.07
N PRO A 25 3.51 11.74 -6.29
CA PRO A 25 2.69 11.84 -7.48
C PRO A 25 1.69 10.67 -7.57
N PHE A 26 0.64 10.68 -6.75
CA PHE A 26 -0.38 9.62 -6.74
C PHE A 26 -1.03 9.36 -8.10
N HIS A 27 -1.13 10.39 -8.95
CA HIS A 27 -1.68 10.28 -10.30
C HIS A 27 -0.81 9.43 -11.26
N ALA A 28 0.50 9.33 -11.00
CA ALA A 28 1.44 8.54 -11.79
C ALA A 28 1.57 7.10 -11.26
N MET A 29 0.96 6.79 -10.11
CA MET A 29 1.04 5.47 -9.49
C MET A 29 0.06 4.47 -10.14
N PRO A 30 0.35 3.16 -10.08
CA PRO A 30 -0.54 2.13 -10.61
C PRO A 30 -1.92 2.18 -9.95
N VAL A 31 -2.97 2.27 -10.76
CA VAL A 31 -4.34 2.31 -10.26
C VAL A 31 -4.80 0.91 -9.88
N HIS A 32 -5.26 0.75 -8.65
CA HIS A 32 -5.85 -0.49 -8.15
C HIS A 32 -7.35 -0.59 -8.43
N ARG A 33 -8.08 0.51 -8.19
CA ARG A 33 -9.53 0.61 -8.33
C ARG A 33 -9.92 2.04 -8.67
N ARG A 34 -10.98 2.21 -9.45
CA ARG A 34 -11.60 3.51 -9.74
C ARG A 34 -13.08 3.43 -9.37
N ASP A 35 -13.51 4.27 -8.44
CA ASP A 35 -14.89 4.40 -8.00
C ASP A 35 -15.37 5.82 -8.33
N GLY A 36 -15.79 6.04 -9.58
CA GLY A 36 -16.25 7.35 -10.05
C GLY A 36 -15.14 8.41 -10.03
N ALA A 37 -15.25 9.37 -9.10
CA ALA A 37 -14.26 10.44 -8.93
C ALA A 37 -13.07 10.03 -8.05
N ASP A 38 -13.17 8.91 -7.34
CA ASP A 38 -12.16 8.40 -6.42
C ASP A 38 -11.29 7.34 -7.10
N VAL A 39 -9.98 7.51 -7.03
CA VAL A 39 -9.00 6.60 -7.64
C VAL A 39 -8.09 6.04 -6.55
N VAL A 40 -8.29 4.75 -6.26
CA VAL A 40 -7.44 4.01 -5.33
C VAL A 40 -6.18 3.58 -6.07
N VAL A 41 -5.02 4.05 -5.62
CA VAL A 41 -3.72 3.70 -6.21
C VAL A 41 -2.90 2.78 -5.31
N ILE A 42 -2.01 2.00 -5.93
CA ILE A 42 -0.98 1.23 -5.25
C ILE A 42 0.23 2.15 -5.07
N CYS A 43 0.55 2.48 -3.81
CA CYS A 43 1.76 3.25 -3.51
C CYS A 43 3.03 2.46 -3.90
N SER A 44 3.86 3.06 -4.76
CA SER A 44 5.17 2.52 -5.18
C SER A 44 6.21 2.60 -4.06
N GLU A 45 6.13 3.65 -3.23
CA GLU A 45 7.01 3.88 -2.07
C GLU A 45 6.59 3.08 -0.82
N PHE A 46 5.65 2.15 -0.97
CA PHE A 46 5.20 1.32 0.14
C PHE A 46 6.38 0.49 0.67
N ARG A 47 6.70 0.70 1.95
CA ARG A 47 7.68 -0.10 2.69
C ARG A 47 6.97 -0.79 3.83
N GLN A 48 6.86 -2.10 3.78
CA GLN A 48 6.19 -2.85 4.86
C GLN A 48 6.95 -2.68 6.17
N ALA A 49 6.27 -2.24 7.23
CA ALA A 49 6.88 -2.03 8.55
C ALA A 49 7.48 -3.33 9.13
N ASN A 50 6.84 -4.46 8.85
CA ASN A 50 7.22 -5.80 9.33
C ASN A 50 7.73 -6.72 8.21
N HIS A 51 8.49 -6.19 7.24
CA HIS A 51 9.02 -6.99 6.12
C HIS A 51 9.72 -8.29 6.58
N ASP A 52 10.40 -8.28 7.73
CA ASP A 52 11.07 -9.46 8.28
C ASP A 52 10.08 -10.53 8.79
N ALA A 53 8.98 -10.13 9.42
CA ALA A 53 7.99 -11.06 9.96
C ALA A 53 7.10 -11.69 8.87
N SER A 54 6.81 -10.97 7.78
CA SER A 54 6.00 -11.49 6.67
C SER A 54 6.71 -12.58 5.86
N LEU A 55 8.05 -12.56 5.78
CA LEU A 55 8.82 -13.66 5.17
C LEU A 55 8.73 -14.96 6.00
N LYS A 56 8.57 -14.86 7.33
CA LYS A 56 8.41 -16.05 8.19
C LYS A 56 7.03 -16.69 8.16
N ALA A 57 5.98 -15.95 7.76
CA ALA A 57 4.62 -16.47 7.71
C ALA A 57 4.30 -17.31 6.44
N GLY A 58 5.17 -17.32 5.43
CA GLY A 58 4.99 -18.07 4.19
C GLY A 58 5.60 -19.48 4.17
N GLY A 59 6.45 -19.82 5.15
CA GLY A 59 7.22 -21.06 5.17
C GLY A 59 6.74 -22.06 6.22
N GLY A 60 5.56 -22.64 6.07
CA GLY A 60 5.08 -23.60 7.07
C GLY A 60 3.76 -24.31 6.79
N ARG A 61 3.38 -24.51 5.53
CA ARG A 61 2.32 -25.48 5.20
C ARG A 61 2.97 -26.82 4.82
N ASN A 62 3.40 -27.61 5.80
CA ASN A 62 3.40 -29.08 5.65
C ASN A 62 3.57 -29.86 6.97
N ARG A 63 2.78 -30.93 7.06
CA ARG A 63 2.88 -32.14 7.92
C ARG A 63 2.34 -32.07 9.35
N ARG A 64 1.12 -32.56 9.54
CA ARG A 64 0.89 -33.92 10.06
C ARG A 64 -0.52 -34.41 9.73
#